data_AF-A0A397C1P0-F1
#
_entry.id   AF-A0A397C1P0-F1
#
_cell.length_a   1.000
_cell.length_b   1.000
_cell.length_c   1.000
_cell.angle_alpha   90.00
_cell.angle_beta   90.00
_cell.angle_gamma   90.00
#
_symmetry.space_group_name_H-M   'P 1'
#
loop_
_entity.id
_entity.type
_entity.pdbx_description
1 polymer ?
#
loop_
_entity_poly.entity_id
_entity_poly.type
_entity_poly.pdbx_seq_one_letter_code
_entity_poly.pdbx_strand_id
1 'polypeptide(L)'
;MSLRVGAAIAVLRASEWMDEKAIILLQKLLHEPPDVKAKVTCLRIVGKELPELLGNGYLVYLLHQSQESRIVHAALECCRQSQRTSPMLVPALVKWLAEASFRPQALDALVTFPPSVVWGPLVDFLEKALDRVSLDGTLGGVRCLEMGQFPPHAKAEVLLNMMDSLVELETEMTLRRVLELRQRLPLWEVLADALVGTDTSHNEGHRVDGVAAACIFTAYQLSHVRRQLADGGGRDGLLAQVLEEALDTHLRVVLKLVSATFPRGFNIHVLIEGLHSDVPEVLSAEVLETLLRSTVKHTLTPLLFPQSPKAPAALQVCTAMTDPSVDIELACLALEHYLGLATKAVDLNDVVVLSEAHALRLMQHPIAQEVVSRTFLWYVMLVLCDSTDRAKTALQHIFQAISLPSPDTGAASVAPLAFVDVRSTHMYVIATGSVQLHQKCHDALLTTLYPGACVGELALLTSKGTHPTTATAQSACVLLGISR
;
A
#
# COMPACT_ATOMS: atom_id res chain seq x y z
N MET A 1 4.60 -18.00 49.47
CA MET A 1 3.25 -17.41 49.60
C MET A 1 3.19 -16.56 50.85
N SER A 2 2.40 -15.47 50.87
CA SER A 2 2.09 -14.78 52.14
C SER A 2 1.18 -15.68 52.97
N LEU A 3 1.61 -16.05 54.19
CA LEU A 3 0.87 -16.91 55.12
C LEU A 3 -0.57 -16.42 55.36
N ARG A 4 -0.77 -15.09 55.39
CA ARG A 4 -2.09 -14.46 55.61
C ARG A 4 -3.04 -14.70 54.44
N VAL A 5 -2.55 -14.58 53.21
CA VAL A 5 -3.34 -14.83 51.99
C VAL A 5 -3.73 -16.31 51.93
N GLY A 6 -2.76 -17.20 52.13
CA GLY A 6 -3.00 -18.65 52.12
C GLY A 6 -4.00 -19.10 53.19
N ALA A 7 -3.89 -18.58 54.42
CA ALA A 7 -4.83 -18.89 55.49
C ALA A 7 -6.26 -18.39 55.19
N ALA A 8 -6.40 -17.16 54.68
CA ALA A 8 -7.71 -16.61 54.31
C ALA A 8 -8.39 -17.46 53.22
N ILE A 9 -7.64 -17.89 52.21
CA ILE A 9 -8.17 -18.72 51.13
C ILE A 9 -8.52 -20.12 51.62
N ALA A 10 -7.72 -20.71 52.51
CA ALA A 10 -8.03 -22.01 53.10
C ALA A 10 -9.33 -21.97 53.90
N VAL A 11 -9.56 -20.91 54.68
CA VAL A 11 -10.82 -20.68 55.40
C VAL A 11 -11.98 -20.54 54.42
N LEU A 12 -11.82 -19.74 53.36
CA LEU A 12 -12.87 -19.57 52.36
C LEU A 12 -13.21 -20.87 51.62
N ARG A 13 -12.20 -21.67 51.24
CA ARG A 13 -12.45 -22.96 50.61
C ARG A 13 -13.17 -23.93 51.54
N ALA A 14 -12.88 -23.88 52.84
CA ALA A 14 -13.55 -24.71 53.85
C ALA A 14 -14.99 -24.24 54.14
N SER A 15 -15.29 -22.95 53.94
CA SER A 15 -16.61 -22.36 54.15
C SER A 15 -17.43 -22.17 52.88
N GLU A 16 -17.02 -22.80 51.77
CA GLU A 16 -17.66 -22.63 50.44
C GLU A 16 -17.80 -21.16 50.03
N TRP A 17 -16.78 -20.35 50.37
CA TRP A 17 -16.66 -18.92 50.08
C TRP A 17 -17.64 -18.01 50.85
N MET A 18 -18.22 -18.49 51.94
CA MET A 18 -19.22 -17.75 52.73
C MET A 18 -18.65 -16.98 53.93
N ASP A 19 -17.35 -17.12 54.25
CA ASP A 19 -16.76 -16.44 55.42
C ASP A 19 -16.48 -14.94 55.17
N GLU A 20 -17.33 -14.08 55.76
CA GLU A 20 -17.23 -12.62 55.61
C GLU A 20 -15.91 -12.04 56.13
N LYS A 21 -15.33 -12.60 57.20
CA LYS A 21 -14.10 -12.07 57.81
C LYS A 21 -12.90 -12.30 56.89
N ALA A 22 -12.84 -13.46 56.26
CA ALA A 22 -11.82 -13.79 55.27
C ALA A 22 -11.97 -12.93 54.00
N ILE A 23 -13.21 -12.65 53.55
CA ILE A 23 -13.47 -11.73 52.43
C ILE A 23 -12.98 -10.30 52.76
N ILE A 24 -13.34 -9.77 53.94
CA ILE A 24 -12.90 -8.44 54.39
C ILE A 24 -11.37 -8.38 54.48
N LEU A 25 -10.72 -9.43 54.98
CA LEU A 25 -9.27 -9.50 55.06
C LEU A 25 -8.62 -9.48 53.66
N LEU A 26 -9.17 -10.21 52.68
CA LEU A 26 -8.69 -10.16 51.29
C LEU A 26 -8.88 -8.77 50.68
N GLN A 27 -10.04 -8.12 50.90
CA GLN A 27 -10.30 -6.76 50.43
C GLN A 27 -9.31 -5.75 51.02
N LYS A 28 -9.00 -5.85 52.32
CA LYS A 28 -7.96 -5.02 52.97
C LYS A 28 -6.59 -5.24 52.35
N LEU A 29 -6.19 -6.50 52.13
CA LEU A 29 -4.91 -6.84 51.50
C LEU A 29 -4.78 -6.35 50.04
N LEU A 30 -5.90 -6.08 49.37
CA LEU A 30 -5.92 -5.50 48.02
C LEU A 30 -5.85 -3.96 48.05
N HIS A 31 -6.56 -3.30 48.96
CA HIS A 31 -6.80 -1.84 48.92
C HIS A 31 -5.92 -1.01 49.88
N GLU A 32 -5.58 -1.52 51.07
CA GLU A 32 -4.68 -0.84 52.02
C GLU A 32 -3.23 -0.98 51.54
N PRO A 33 -2.28 -0.06 51.87
CA PRO A 33 -0.90 -0.11 51.37
C PRO A 33 -0.20 -1.38 51.86
N PRO A 34 -0.01 -2.40 51.00
CA PRO A 34 0.37 -3.72 51.47
C PRO A 34 1.73 -4.13 50.93
N ASP A 35 2.31 -5.17 51.53
CA ASP A 35 3.37 -5.95 50.91
C ASP A 35 2.99 -6.32 49.48
N VAL A 36 3.76 -5.85 48.49
CA VAL A 36 3.59 -6.12 47.06
C VAL A 36 3.42 -7.61 46.80
N LYS A 37 4.18 -8.46 47.51
CA LYS A 37 4.13 -9.92 47.36
C LYS A 37 2.78 -10.48 47.81
N ALA A 38 2.22 -9.97 48.91
CA ALA A 38 0.91 -10.34 49.39
C ALA A 38 -0.18 -9.91 48.41
N LYS A 39 -0.13 -8.68 47.89
CA LYS A 39 -1.09 -8.15 46.91
C LYS A 39 -1.08 -8.93 45.60
N VAL A 40 0.10 -9.23 45.05
CA VAL A 40 0.25 -10.04 43.84
C VAL A 40 -0.31 -11.45 44.05
N THR A 41 -0.02 -12.07 45.19
CA THR A 41 -0.55 -13.40 45.52
C THR A 41 -2.07 -13.37 45.68
N CYS A 42 -2.60 -12.32 46.33
CA CYS A 42 -4.03 -12.12 46.51
C CYS A 42 -4.74 -11.94 45.16
N LEU A 43 -4.23 -11.03 44.30
CA LEU A 43 -4.79 -10.77 42.96
C LEU A 43 -4.87 -12.03 42.10
N ARG A 44 -3.82 -12.86 42.09
CA ARG A 44 -3.79 -14.10 41.30
C ARG A 44 -4.82 -15.13 41.75
N ILE A 45 -5.11 -15.19 43.04
CA ILE A 45 -6.02 -16.20 43.58
C ILE A 45 -7.46 -15.70 43.52
N VAL A 46 -7.70 -14.45 43.91
CA VAL A 46 -9.02 -13.82 43.80
C VAL A 46 -9.45 -13.72 42.35
N GLY A 47 -8.55 -13.34 41.43
CA GLY A 47 -8.86 -13.28 39.99
C GLY A 47 -9.29 -14.61 39.38
N LYS A 48 -8.82 -15.72 39.94
CA LYS A 48 -9.17 -17.08 39.49
C LYS A 48 -10.44 -17.60 40.14
N GLU A 49 -10.56 -17.45 41.46
CA GLU A 49 -11.54 -18.21 42.26
C GLU A 49 -12.73 -17.35 42.71
N LEU A 50 -12.54 -16.03 42.85
CA LEU A 50 -13.56 -15.07 43.30
C LEU A 50 -13.47 -13.77 42.50
N PRO A 51 -13.70 -13.81 41.17
CA PRO A 51 -13.58 -12.62 40.35
C PRO A 51 -14.54 -11.52 40.81
N GLU A 52 -15.73 -11.85 41.32
CA GLU A 52 -16.75 -10.88 41.75
C GLU A 52 -16.26 -9.87 42.82
N LEU A 53 -15.27 -10.24 43.63
CA LEU A 53 -14.68 -9.33 44.63
C LEU A 53 -13.84 -8.20 44.02
N LEU A 54 -13.44 -8.32 42.75
CA LEU A 54 -12.65 -7.32 42.06
C LEU A 54 -13.56 -6.47 41.16
N GLY A 55 -13.64 -5.18 41.43
CA GLY A 55 -14.33 -4.24 40.55
C GLY A 55 -13.53 -3.97 39.26
N ASN A 56 -14.22 -3.80 38.12
CA ASN A 56 -13.55 -3.41 36.87
C ASN A 56 -12.77 -2.10 37.02
N GLY A 57 -13.34 -1.11 37.73
CA GLY A 57 -12.67 0.17 38.01
C GLY A 57 -11.38 0.01 38.83
N TYR A 58 -11.33 -0.95 39.75
CA TYR A 58 -10.12 -1.24 40.52
C TYR A 58 -9.03 -1.87 39.64
N LEU A 59 -9.38 -2.77 38.72
CA LEU A 59 -8.44 -3.31 37.74
C LEU A 59 -7.92 -2.21 36.80
N VAL A 60 -8.78 -1.31 36.31
CA VAL A 60 -8.37 -0.14 35.51
C VAL A 60 -7.37 0.72 36.30
N TYR A 61 -7.63 0.98 37.58
CA TYR A 61 -6.73 1.72 38.46
C TYR A 61 -5.35 1.04 38.57
N LEU A 62 -5.30 -0.27 38.81
CA LEU A 62 -4.04 -1.01 38.88
C LEU A 62 -3.27 -0.96 37.55
N LEU A 63 -3.96 -1.10 36.43
CA LEU A 63 -3.36 -1.07 35.08
C LEU A 63 -2.90 0.34 34.66
N HIS A 64 -3.43 1.41 35.27
CA HIS A 64 -3.04 2.78 34.94
C HIS A 64 -2.02 3.38 35.89
N GLN A 65 -2.20 3.20 37.19
CA GLN A 65 -1.44 3.92 38.22
C GLN A 65 -0.32 3.09 38.88
N SER A 66 -0.29 1.76 38.69
CA SER A 66 0.74 0.96 39.33
C SER A 66 2.08 1.10 38.62
N GLN A 67 3.12 1.51 39.36
CA GLN A 67 4.50 1.52 38.86
C GLN A 67 5.22 0.16 39.04
N GLU A 68 4.62 -0.78 39.78
CA GLU A 68 5.24 -2.08 40.06
C GLU A 68 4.81 -3.12 39.02
N SER A 69 5.76 -3.56 38.17
CA SER A 69 5.54 -4.56 37.11
C SER A 69 4.85 -5.85 37.59
N ARG A 70 5.18 -6.33 38.80
CA ARG A 70 4.58 -7.55 39.35
C ARG A 70 3.08 -7.42 39.60
N ILE A 71 2.60 -6.22 39.95
CA ILE A 71 1.17 -5.94 40.15
C ILE A 71 0.47 -5.89 38.80
N VAL A 72 1.07 -5.24 37.80
CA VAL A 72 0.53 -5.18 36.43
C VAL A 72 0.39 -6.59 35.84
N HIS A 73 1.41 -7.43 35.93
CA HIS A 73 1.33 -8.84 35.51
C HIS A 73 0.20 -9.60 36.20
N ALA A 74 0.01 -9.39 37.51
CA ALA A 74 -1.07 -10.03 38.25
C ALA A 74 -2.46 -9.52 37.84
N ALA A 75 -2.58 -8.22 37.52
CA ALA A 75 -3.82 -7.61 37.06
C ALA A 75 -4.20 -8.08 35.64
N LEU A 76 -3.24 -8.15 34.71
CA LEU A 76 -3.46 -8.69 33.37
C LEU A 76 -3.85 -10.17 33.41
N GLU A 77 -3.14 -10.96 34.20
CA GLU A 77 -3.46 -12.37 34.43
C GLU A 77 -4.86 -12.55 35.05
N CYS A 78 -5.26 -11.66 35.96
CA CYS A 78 -6.61 -11.64 36.52
C CYS A 78 -7.66 -11.37 35.43
N CYS A 79 -7.45 -10.38 34.55
CA CYS A 79 -8.37 -10.09 33.44
C CYS A 79 -8.56 -11.33 32.54
N ARG A 80 -7.47 -12.03 32.23
CA ARG A 80 -7.46 -13.26 31.44
C ARG A 80 -8.22 -14.40 32.12
N GLN A 81 -7.90 -14.71 33.37
CA GLN A 81 -8.49 -15.82 34.11
C GLN A 81 -9.99 -15.62 34.39
N SER A 82 -10.39 -14.38 34.66
CA SER A 82 -11.79 -14.05 34.95
C SER A 82 -12.65 -13.85 33.70
N GLN A 83 -12.07 -13.94 32.50
CA GLN A 83 -12.75 -13.76 31.20
C GLN A 83 -13.66 -12.52 31.17
N ARG A 84 -13.21 -11.42 31.77
CA ARG A 84 -14.00 -10.19 31.86
C ARG A 84 -14.10 -9.55 30.50
N THR A 85 -15.32 -9.18 30.11
CA THR A 85 -15.63 -8.55 28.83
C THR A 85 -16.06 -7.09 28.95
N SER A 86 -15.80 -6.45 30.10
CA SER A 86 -16.24 -5.07 30.34
C SER A 86 -15.48 -4.07 29.46
N PRO A 87 -16.17 -3.25 28.62
CA PRO A 87 -15.53 -2.33 27.68
C PRO A 87 -14.59 -1.32 28.35
N MET A 88 -14.81 -1.01 29.64
CA MET A 88 -13.97 -0.10 30.41
C MET A 88 -12.52 -0.59 30.57
N LEU A 89 -12.27 -1.89 30.43
CA LEU A 89 -10.93 -2.48 30.55
C LEU A 89 -10.13 -2.36 29.25
N VAL A 90 -10.79 -2.24 28.10
CA VAL A 90 -10.13 -2.32 26.79
C VAL A 90 -9.05 -1.25 26.61
N PRO A 91 -9.28 0.05 26.88
CA PRO A 91 -8.23 1.05 26.74
C PRO A 91 -7.04 0.80 27.69
N ALA A 92 -7.31 0.27 28.88
CA ALA A 92 -6.29 -0.07 29.87
C ALA A 92 -5.41 -1.24 29.40
N LEU A 93 -6.01 -2.24 28.74
CA LEU A 93 -5.32 -3.41 28.21
C LEU A 93 -4.52 -3.08 26.95
N VAL A 94 -5.12 -2.33 26.02
CA VAL A 94 -4.51 -1.92 24.74
C VAL A 94 -3.22 -1.13 24.97
N LYS A 95 -3.16 -0.29 26.00
CA LYS A 95 -1.94 0.45 26.41
C LYS A 95 -0.72 -0.46 26.55
N TRP A 96 -0.89 -1.67 27.08
CA TRP A 96 0.20 -2.61 27.37
C TRP A 96 0.66 -3.42 26.15
N LEU A 97 0.02 -3.28 24.99
CA LEU A 97 0.47 -3.92 23.75
C LEU A 97 1.85 -3.42 23.30
N ALA A 98 2.18 -2.16 23.62
CA ALA A 98 3.47 -1.55 23.32
C ALA A 98 4.62 -2.07 24.20
N GLU A 99 4.35 -2.78 25.30
CA GLU A 99 5.41 -3.29 26.18
C GLU A 99 5.62 -4.80 26.00
N ALA A 100 6.78 -5.20 25.49
CA ALA A 100 7.07 -6.58 25.14
C ALA A 100 6.89 -7.58 26.30
N SER A 101 7.18 -7.17 27.54
CA SER A 101 7.00 -7.99 28.76
C SER A 101 5.54 -8.30 29.07
N PHE A 102 4.62 -7.37 28.79
CA PHE A 102 3.21 -7.47 29.13
C PHE A 102 2.33 -7.88 27.94
N ARG A 103 2.81 -7.66 26.71
CA ARG A 103 2.10 -7.91 25.46
C ARG A 103 1.40 -9.27 25.38
N PRO A 104 2.03 -10.42 25.72
CA PRO A 104 1.35 -11.72 25.62
C PRO A 104 0.11 -11.80 26.52
N GLN A 105 0.20 -11.30 27.75
CA GLN A 105 -0.91 -11.32 28.72
C GLN A 105 -2.01 -10.34 28.33
N ALA A 106 -1.63 -9.19 27.75
CA ALA A 106 -2.59 -8.22 27.23
C ALA A 106 -3.36 -8.77 26.02
N LEU A 107 -2.66 -9.44 25.09
CA LEU A 107 -3.27 -10.11 23.94
C LEU A 107 -4.24 -11.22 24.39
N ASP A 108 -3.80 -12.11 25.27
CA ASP A 108 -4.62 -13.19 25.79
C ASP A 108 -5.89 -12.68 26.48
N ALA A 109 -5.80 -11.56 27.21
CA ALA A 109 -6.95 -10.92 27.82
C ALA A 109 -7.90 -10.33 26.76
N LEU A 110 -7.36 -9.61 25.76
CA LEU A 110 -8.14 -8.94 24.71
C LEU A 110 -8.89 -9.90 23.79
N VAL A 111 -8.37 -11.12 23.56
CA VAL A 111 -9.04 -12.14 22.73
C VAL A 111 -10.42 -12.53 23.27
N THR A 112 -10.66 -12.40 24.57
CA THR A 112 -11.96 -12.72 25.18
C THR A 112 -13.05 -11.68 24.91
N PHE A 113 -12.69 -10.48 24.41
CA PHE A 113 -13.62 -9.40 24.18
C PHE A 113 -14.29 -9.49 22.79
N PRO A 114 -15.53 -9.02 22.66
CA PRO A 114 -16.15 -8.88 21.34
C PRO A 114 -15.33 -7.96 20.42
N PRO A 115 -15.08 -8.34 19.15
CA PRO A 115 -14.30 -7.54 18.21
C PRO A 115 -14.81 -6.11 18.04
N SER A 116 -16.13 -5.90 18.08
CA SER A 116 -16.75 -4.57 17.96
C SER A 116 -16.34 -3.59 19.06
N VAL A 117 -16.01 -4.09 20.26
CA VAL A 117 -15.59 -3.28 21.40
C VAL A 117 -14.10 -2.96 21.34
N VAL A 118 -13.30 -3.89 20.82
CA VAL A 118 -11.83 -3.75 20.73
C VAL A 118 -11.41 -2.89 19.55
N TRP A 119 -12.18 -2.92 18.45
CA TRP A 119 -11.82 -2.31 17.18
C TRP A 119 -11.44 -0.82 17.29
N GLY A 120 -12.35 0.02 17.79
CA GLY A 120 -12.10 1.48 17.90
C GLY A 120 -10.84 1.81 18.71
N PRO A 121 -10.73 1.34 19.98
CA PRO A 121 -9.53 1.57 20.78
C PRO A 121 -8.22 1.02 20.17
N LEU A 122 -8.29 -0.07 19.40
CA LEU A 122 -7.14 -0.65 18.73
C LEU A 122 -6.67 0.20 17.54
N VAL A 123 -7.61 0.68 16.72
CA VAL A 123 -7.30 1.59 15.59
C VAL A 123 -6.69 2.88 16.12
N ASP A 124 -7.31 3.51 17.13
CA ASP A 124 -6.78 4.72 17.78
C ASP A 124 -5.37 4.51 18.34
N PHE A 125 -5.07 3.31 18.84
CA PHE A 125 -3.76 2.95 19.37
C PHE A 125 -2.73 2.78 18.24
N LEU A 126 -3.11 2.14 17.14
CA LEU A 126 -2.25 1.94 15.97
C LEU A 126 -1.90 3.27 15.30
N GLU A 127 -2.86 4.17 15.13
CA GLU A 127 -2.62 5.52 14.60
C GLU A 127 -1.62 6.29 15.48
N LYS A 128 -1.83 6.30 16.81
CA LYS A 128 -0.90 6.94 17.75
C LYS A 128 0.48 6.27 17.79
N ALA A 129 0.56 4.96 17.55
CA ALA A 129 1.83 4.25 17.45
C ALA A 129 2.59 4.65 16.19
N LEU A 130 1.87 4.85 15.08
CA LEU A 130 2.41 5.29 13.80
C LEU A 130 2.93 6.73 13.88
N ASP A 131 2.15 7.65 14.44
CA ASP A 131 2.53 9.05 14.64
C ASP A 131 3.83 9.19 15.47
N ARG A 132 4.02 8.27 16.42
CA ARG A 132 5.20 8.24 17.30
C ARG A 132 6.35 7.42 16.74
N VAL A 133 6.19 6.81 15.55
CA VAL A 133 7.15 5.88 14.94
C VAL A 133 7.54 4.76 15.93
N SER A 134 6.56 4.22 16.66
CA SER A 134 6.76 3.21 17.70
C SER A 134 6.68 1.80 17.13
N LEU A 135 7.83 1.13 16.99
CA LEU A 135 7.90 -0.25 16.52
C LEU A 135 7.16 -1.21 17.44
N ASP A 136 7.42 -1.14 18.75
CA ASP A 136 6.79 -2.03 19.71
C ASP A 136 5.27 -1.83 19.82
N GLY A 137 4.80 -0.58 19.68
CA GLY A 137 3.38 -0.25 19.64
C GLY A 137 2.72 -0.83 18.39
N THR A 138 3.32 -0.60 17.22
CA THR A 138 2.81 -1.10 15.94
C THR A 138 2.79 -2.63 15.91
N LEU A 139 3.87 -3.29 16.32
CA LEU A 139 3.93 -4.74 16.45
C LEU A 139 2.86 -5.28 17.40
N GLY A 140 2.69 -4.66 18.57
CA GLY A 140 1.66 -5.06 19.54
C GLY A 140 0.25 -4.94 18.99
N GLY A 141 -0.06 -3.85 18.30
CA GLY A 141 -1.37 -3.61 17.69
C GLY A 141 -1.64 -4.55 16.51
N VAL A 142 -0.64 -4.79 15.65
CA VAL A 142 -0.73 -5.73 14.53
C VAL A 142 -0.93 -7.17 15.02
N ARG A 143 -0.22 -7.61 16.06
CA ARG A 143 -0.47 -8.93 16.69
C ARG A 143 -1.90 -9.04 17.24
N CYS A 144 -2.45 -7.96 17.79
CA CYS A 144 -3.84 -7.92 18.22
C CYS A 144 -4.80 -8.05 17.03
N LEU A 145 -4.53 -7.37 15.90
CA LEU A 145 -5.28 -7.54 14.66
C LEU A 145 -5.23 -8.98 14.13
N GLU A 146 -4.06 -9.63 14.15
CA GLU A 146 -3.88 -11.01 13.70
C GLU A 146 -4.69 -12.00 14.57
N MET A 147 -4.55 -11.91 15.90
CA MET A 147 -5.23 -12.82 16.83
C MET A 147 -6.73 -12.56 16.96
N GLY A 148 -7.17 -11.32 16.74
CA GLY A 148 -8.57 -10.93 16.87
C GLY A 148 -9.43 -11.41 15.69
N GLN A 149 -10.67 -11.77 16.01
CA GLN A 149 -11.69 -12.18 15.02
C GLN A 149 -12.34 -10.98 14.33
N PHE A 150 -11.53 -10.07 13.77
CA PHE A 150 -12.02 -8.92 13.02
C PHE A 150 -12.32 -9.28 11.55
N PRO A 151 -13.23 -8.57 10.86
CA PRO A 151 -13.47 -8.78 9.44
C PRO A 151 -12.19 -8.59 8.60
N PRO A 152 -11.88 -9.47 7.64
CA PRO A 152 -10.63 -9.41 6.87
C PRO A 152 -10.48 -8.10 6.09
N HIS A 153 -11.55 -7.61 5.48
CA HIS A 153 -11.56 -6.33 4.74
C HIS A 153 -11.21 -5.14 5.65
N ALA A 154 -11.76 -5.11 6.87
CA ALA A 154 -11.46 -4.06 7.83
C ALA A 154 -9.99 -4.09 8.27
N LYS A 155 -9.41 -5.29 8.45
CA LYS A 155 -7.97 -5.43 8.74
C LYS A 155 -7.12 -4.89 7.60
N ALA A 156 -7.41 -5.29 6.36
CA ALA A 156 -6.69 -4.85 5.18
C ALA A 156 -6.80 -3.32 5.00
N GLU A 157 -7.99 -2.75 5.19
CA GLU A 157 -8.22 -1.30 5.09
C GLU A 157 -7.37 -0.50 6.08
N VAL A 158 -7.34 -0.89 7.37
CA VAL A 158 -6.53 -0.22 8.39
C VAL A 158 -5.04 -0.32 8.06
N LEU A 159 -4.56 -1.52 7.70
CA LEU A 159 -3.16 -1.74 7.34
C LEU A 159 -2.76 -0.89 6.11
N LEU A 160 -3.60 -0.85 5.08
CA LEU A 160 -3.37 -0.02 3.90
C LEU A 160 -3.37 1.47 4.22
N ASN A 161 -4.29 1.95 5.06
CA ASN A 161 -4.32 3.35 5.48
C ASN A 161 -3.05 3.75 6.25
N MET A 162 -2.53 2.85 7.10
CA MET A 162 -1.25 3.04 7.80
C MET A 162 -0.07 3.07 6.82
N MET A 163 -0.05 2.16 5.83
CA MET A 163 1.00 2.18 4.81
C MET A 163 0.94 3.42 3.93
N ASP A 164 -0.25 3.86 3.53
CA ASP A 164 -0.46 5.09 2.76
C ASP A 164 0.07 6.32 3.54
N SER A 165 -0.14 6.37 4.86
CA SER A 165 0.37 7.44 5.73
C SER A 165 1.90 7.44 5.84
N LEU A 166 2.52 6.27 5.69
CA LEU A 166 3.98 6.16 5.70
C LEU A 166 4.61 6.52 4.35
N VAL A 167 3.88 6.29 3.25
CA VAL A 167 4.23 6.68 1.88
C VAL A 167 4.02 8.19 1.70
N GLU A 168 4.73 9.00 2.47
CA GLU A 168 4.84 10.44 2.23
C GLU A 168 5.67 10.67 0.97
N LEU A 169 5.01 11.14 -0.09
CA LEU A 169 5.58 11.43 -1.41
C LEU A 169 6.33 12.77 -1.40
N GLU A 170 7.60 12.76 -0.99
CA GLU A 170 8.54 13.81 -1.37
C GLU A 170 9.25 13.41 -2.67
N THR A 171 9.41 14.37 -3.58
CA THR A 171 9.92 14.17 -4.94
C THR A 171 11.42 13.89 -5.01
N GLU A 172 12.21 14.23 -3.98
CA GLU A 172 13.66 14.08 -3.97
C GLU A 172 14.19 13.34 -2.71
N MET A 173 15.02 12.32 -2.92
CA MET A 173 15.69 11.60 -1.82
C MET A 173 16.94 12.34 -1.34
N THR A 174 16.84 12.93 -0.16
CA THR A 174 17.96 13.55 0.55
C THR A 174 18.55 12.60 1.60
N LEU A 175 19.79 12.84 2.05
CA LEU A 175 20.42 12.05 3.13
C LEU A 175 19.60 12.05 4.44
N ARG A 176 18.94 13.18 4.74
CA ARG A 176 18.01 13.28 5.87
C ARG A 176 16.86 12.28 5.71
N ARG A 177 16.29 12.19 4.50
CA ARG A 177 15.19 11.28 4.19
C ARG A 177 15.60 9.81 4.28
N VAL A 178 16.83 9.47 3.92
CA VAL A 178 17.38 8.11 4.11
C VAL A 178 17.37 7.72 5.60
N LEU A 179 17.77 8.63 6.48
CA LEU A 179 17.77 8.38 7.93
C LEU A 179 16.36 8.27 8.52
N GLU A 180 15.43 9.12 8.05
CA GLU A 180 14.01 9.05 8.43
C GLU A 180 13.36 7.75 7.94
N LEU A 181 13.63 7.35 6.69
CA LEU A 181 13.16 6.10 6.11
C LEU A 181 13.68 4.92 6.92
N ARG A 182 14.97 4.89 7.27
CA ARG A 182 15.57 3.82 8.09
C ARG A 182 14.83 3.61 9.42
N GLN A 183 14.38 4.67 10.06
CA GLN A 183 13.61 4.57 11.31
C GLN A 183 12.21 3.99 11.09
N ARG A 184 11.61 4.24 9.91
CA ARG A 184 10.27 3.78 9.54
C ARG A 184 10.25 2.38 8.93
N LEU A 185 11.34 1.92 8.29
CA LEU A 185 11.41 0.62 7.60
C LEU A 185 10.94 -0.58 8.46
N PRO A 186 11.30 -0.70 9.75
CA PRO A 186 10.78 -1.78 10.59
C PRO A 186 9.25 -1.77 10.72
N LEU A 187 8.61 -0.59 10.70
CA LEU A 187 7.16 -0.46 10.71
C LEU A 187 6.56 -0.95 9.40
N TRP A 188 7.17 -0.58 8.27
CA TRP A 188 6.74 -1.04 6.94
C TRP A 188 6.81 -2.56 6.84
N GLU A 189 7.87 -3.16 7.38
CA GLU A 189 8.05 -4.60 7.36
C GLU A 189 6.95 -5.32 8.16
N VAL A 190 6.63 -4.85 9.37
CA VAL A 190 5.55 -5.40 10.19
C VAL A 190 4.18 -5.28 9.51
N LEU A 191 3.91 -4.13 8.88
CA LEU A 191 2.64 -3.92 8.16
C LEU A 191 2.54 -4.78 6.89
N ALA A 192 3.64 -4.92 6.15
CA ALA A 192 3.68 -5.77 4.96
C ALA A 192 3.50 -7.26 5.32
N ASP A 193 4.13 -7.73 6.40
CA ASP A 193 3.91 -9.10 6.90
C ASP A 193 2.44 -9.35 7.27
N ALA A 194 1.80 -8.37 7.92
CA ALA A 194 0.39 -8.47 8.27
C ALA A 194 -0.52 -8.51 7.03
N LEU A 195 -0.22 -7.71 6.00
CA LEU A 195 -0.98 -7.68 4.75
C LEU A 195 -0.89 -9.00 3.97
N VAL A 196 0.28 -9.64 3.93
CA VAL A 196 0.45 -10.97 3.30
C VAL A 196 -0.44 -12.01 3.98
N GLY A 197 -0.67 -11.89 5.29
CA GLY A 197 -1.57 -12.75 6.06
C GLY A 197 -3.07 -12.44 5.89
N THR A 198 -3.44 -11.33 5.27
CA THR A 198 -4.85 -10.93 5.08
C THR A 198 -5.38 -11.30 3.69
N ASP A 199 -6.59 -11.84 3.64
CA ASP A 199 -7.30 -12.08 2.38
C ASP A 199 -7.72 -10.74 1.76
N THR A 200 -6.95 -10.26 0.78
CA THR A 200 -7.26 -9.02 0.05
C THR A 200 -8.28 -9.28 -1.06
N SER A 201 -9.28 -8.41 -1.12
CA SER A 201 -10.25 -8.33 -2.22
C SER A 201 -9.64 -7.69 -3.47
N HIS A 202 -10.33 -7.78 -4.61
CA HIS A 202 -9.87 -7.14 -5.87
C HIS A 202 -9.60 -5.63 -5.73
N ASN A 203 -10.40 -4.90 -4.96
CA ASN A 203 -10.21 -3.45 -4.76
C ASN A 203 -8.99 -3.15 -3.89
N GLU A 204 -8.75 -3.95 -2.85
CA GLU A 204 -7.57 -3.83 -1.99
C GLU A 204 -6.30 -4.19 -2.75
N GLY A 205 -6.35 -5.16 -3.67
CA GLY A 205 -5.22 -5.53 -4.53
C GLY A 205 -4.68 -4.36 -5.36
N HIS A 206 -5.55 -3.52 -5.93
CA HIS A 206 -5.12 -2.32 -6.66
C HIS A 206 -4.43 -1.27 -5.76
N ARG A 207 -4.86 -1.16 -4.49
CA ARG A 207 -4.20 -0.28 -3.51
C ARG A 207 -2.84 -0.84 -3.11
N VAL A 208 -2.73 -2.14 -2.88
CA VAL A 208 -1.45 -2.83 -2.62
C VAL A 208 -0.48 -2.59 -3.78
N ASP A 209 -0.93 -2.72 -5.03
CA ASP A 209 -0.10 -2.44 -6.21
C ASP A 209 0.38 -0.97 -6.23
N GLY A 210 -0.49 -0.02 -5.87
CA GLY A 210 -0.12 1.39 -5.78
C GLY A 210 0.92 1.69 -4.69
N VAL A 211 0.77 1.08 -3.52
CA VAL A 211 1.75 1.17 -2.42
C VAL A 211 3.06 0.52 -2.85
N ALA A 212 3.03 -0.67 -3.45
CA ALA A 212 4.21 -1.37 -3.95
C ALA A 212 4.96 -0.53 -5.00
N ALA A 213 4.25 0.10 -5.95
CA ALA A 213 4.87 0.99 -6.93
C ALA A 213 5.58 2.19 -6.29
N ALA A 214 5.00 2.80 -5.27
CA ALA A 214 5.64 3.88 -4.52
C ALA A 214 6.89 3.39 -3.77
N CYS A 215 6.81 2.20 -3.16
CA CYS A 215 7.95 1.55 -2.51
C CYS A 215 9.08 1.29 -3.52
N ILE A 216 8.77 0.74 -4.70
CA ILE A 216 9.73 0.48 -5.78
C ILE A 216 10.43 1.78 -6.21
N PHE A 217 9.68 2.87 -6.35
CA PHE A 217 10.24 4.17 -6.68
C PHE A 217 11.25 4.65 -5.63
N THR A 218 10.90 4.56 -4.33
CA THR A 218 11.84 4.88 -3.24
C THR A 218 13.08 3.98 -3.27
N ALA A 219 12.93 2.68 -3.59
CA ALA A 219 14.05 1.76 -3.75
C ALA A 219 15.02 2.21 -4.85
N TYR A 220 14.48 2.66 -5.98
CA TYR A 220 15.28 3.23 -7.07
C TYR A 220 16.01 4.49 -6.66
N GLN A 221 15.37 5.40 -5.93
CA GLN A 221 16.02 6.61 -5.43
C GLN A 221 17.13 6.27 -4.40
N LEU A 222 16.95 5.27 -3.54
CA LEU A 222 18.00 4.78 -2.64
C LEU A 222 19.19 4.19 -3.40
N SER A 223 18.91 3.31 -4.37
CA SER A 223 19.93 2.76 -5.27
C SER A 223 20.66 3.87 -6.03
N HIS A 224 19.97 4.98 -6.32
CA HIS A 224 20.56 6.12 -7.00
C HIS A 224 21.62 6.82 -6.19
N VAL A 225 21.24 7.23 -4.97
CA VAL A 225 22.13 7.89 -4.02
C VAL A 225 23.35 7.00 -3.74
N ARG A 226 23.14 5.67 -3.63
CA ARG A 226 24.22 4.70 -3.45
C ARG A 226 25.24 4.72 -4.60
N ARG A 227 24.79 4.70 -5.87
CA ARG A 227 25.71 4.71 -7.03
C ARG A 227 26.50 6.01 -7.11
N GLN A 228 25.86 7.16 -6.87
CA GLN A 228 26.55 8.45 -6.83
C GLN A 228 27.65 8.52 -5.76
N LEU A 229 27.42 7.87 -4.61
CA LEU A 229 28.43 7.76 -3.55
C LEU A 229 29.58 6.82 -3.93
N ALA A 230 29.31 5.75 -4.68
CA ALA A 230 30.34 4.82 -5.15
C ALA A 230 31.27 5.44 -6.21
N ASP A 231 30.71 6.25 -7.13
CA ASP A 231 31.46 6.91 -8.21
C ASP A 231 32.34 8.08 -7.70
N GLY A 232 31.99 8.66 -6.54
CA GLY A 232 32.69 9.80 -5.94
C GLY A 232 34.04 9.51 -5.27
N GLY A 233 34.54 8.27 -5.32
CA GLY A 233 35.88 7.90 -4.81
C GLY A 233 36.05 7.96 -3.28
N GLY A 234 35.02 8.32 -2.53
CA GLY A 234 35.02 8.39 -1.07
C GLY A 234 34.75 7.03 -0.44
N ARG A 235 35.76 6.46 0.24
CA ARG A 235 35.62 5.27 1.11
C ARG A 235 34.86 5.60 2.41
N ASP A 236 33.68 6.20 2.33
CA ASP A 236 32.86 6.45 3.52
C ASP A 236 32.03 5.20 3.83
N GLY A 237 32.70 4.22 4.45
CA GLY A 237 32.17 2.87 4.68
C GLY A 237 30.87 2.82 5.48
N LEU A 238 30.58 3.80 6.34
CA LEU A 238 29.38 3.82 7.18
C LEU A 238 28.12 4.25 6.43
N LEU A 239 28.20 5.28 5.59
CA LEU A 239 27.03 5.78 4.85
C LEU A 239 26.62 4.79 3.75
N ALA A 240 27.60 4.21 3.05
CA ALA A 240 27.35 3.15 2.08
C ALA A 240 26.68 1.93 2.75
N GLN A 241 27.16 1.50 3.93
CA GLN A 241 26.54 0.40 4.68
C GLN A 241 25.10 0.72 5.12
N VAL A 242 24.84 1.94 5.60
CA VAL A 242 23.49 2.37 5.99
C VAL A 242 22.53 2.39 4.80
N LEU A 243 23.00 2.81 3.63
CA LEU A 243 22.21 2.80 2.39
C LEU A 243 21.94 1.38 1.89
N GLU A 244 22.93 0.49 1.96
CA GLU A 244 22.75 -0.92 1.61
C GLU A 244 21.74 -1.61 2.54
N GLU A 245 21.87 -1.42 3.86
CA GLU A 245 20.93 -1.98 4.84
C GLU A 245 19.50 -1.44 4.64
N ALA A 246 19.37 -0.13 4.36
CA ALA A 246 18.10 0.49 4.07
C ALA A 246 17.50 -0.02 2.75
N LEU A 247 18.30 -0.14 1.69
CA LEU A 247 17.86 -0.67 0.40
C LEU A 247 17.43 -2.13 0.52
N ASP A 248 18.19 -2.97 1.22
CA ASP A 248 17.86 -4.39 1.44
C ASP A 248 16.52 -4.55 2.18
N THR A 249 16.39 -3.85 3.31
CA THR A 249 15.15 -3.88 4.11
C THR A 249 13.96 -3.38 3.30
N HIS A 250 14.16 -2.34 2.48
CA HIS A 250 13.12 -1.77 1.63
C HIS A 250 12.71 -2.71 0.49
N LEU A 251 13.67 -3.38 -0.17
CA LEU A 251 13.40 -4.40 -1.19
C LEU A 251 12.67 -5.61 -0.60
N ARG A 252 12.99 -6.00 0.63
CA ARG A 252 12.24 -7.02 1.37
C ARG A 252 10.79 -6.64 1.58
N VAL A 253 10.52 -5.39 1.96
CA VAL A 253 9.15 -4.86 2.08
C VAL A 253 8.42 -4.93 0.74
N VAL A 254 9.07 -4.48 -0.35
CA VAL A 254 8.49 -4.54 -1.70
C VAL A 254 8.12 -5.97 -2.08
N LEU A 255 9.02 -6.94 -1.85
CA LEU A 255 8.77 -8.35 -2.12
C LEU A 255 7.57 -8.89 -1.35
N LYS A 256 7.46 -8.54 -0.06
CA LYS A 256 6.30 -8.90 0.78
C LYS A 256 5.01 -8.32 0.21
N LEU A 257 4.98 -7.04 -0.14
CA LEU A 257 3.79 -6.39 -0.71
C LEU A 257 3.33 -7.03 -2.01
N VAL A 258 4.26 -7.28 -2.93
CA VAL A 258 3.92 -7.90 -4.21
C VAL A 258 3.47 -9.35 -4.01
N SER A 259 4.01 -10.04 -3.01
CA SER A 259 3.60 -11.40 -2.66
C SER A 259 2.18 -11.51 -2.10
N ALA A 260 1.57 -10.41 -1.65
CA ALA A 260 0.16 -10.41 -1.25
C ALA A 260 -0.78 -10.80 -2.41
N THR A 261 -0.31 -10.71 -3.67
CA THR A 261 -1.05 -11.12 -4.86
C THR A 261 -0.69 -12.52 -5.38
N PHE A 262 0.25 -13.22 -4.73
CA PHE A 262 0.72 -14.54 -5.15
C PHE A 262 -0.28 -15.66 -4.80
N PRO A 263 -0.17 -16.84 -5.44
CA PRO A 263 -1.00 -17.99 -5.09
C PRO A 263 -0.88 -18.37 -3.60
N ARG A 264 -2.02 -18.73 -3.00
CA ARG A 264 -2.10 -19.15 -1.58
C ARG A 264 -1.13 -20.30 -1.30
N GLY A 265 -0.36 -20.18 -0.22
CA GLY A 265 0.63 -21.18 0.22
C GLY A 265 2.05 -20.95 -0.31
N PHE A 266 2.26 -19.96 -1.18
CA PHE A 266 3.61 -19.53 -1.53
C PHE A 266 4.26 -18.82 -0.34
N ASN A 267 5.43 -19.30 0.09
CA ASN A 267 6.18 -18.69 1.18
C ASN A 267 7.24 -17.73 0.61
N ILE A 268 6.94 -16.44 0.64
CA ILE A 268 7.85 -15.38 0.16
C ILE A 268 9.18 -15.36 0.91
N HIS A 269 9.23 -15.82 2.17
CA HIS A 269 10.47 -15.84 2.95
C HIS A 269 11.52 -16.77 2.34
N VAL A 270 11.12 -17.84 1.66
CA VAL A 270 12.06 -18.73 0.94
C VAL A 270 12.75 -17.99 -0.19
N LEU A 271 12.02 -17.13 -0.88
CA LEU A 271 12.55 -16.35 -2.00
C LEU A 271 13.44 -15.20 -1.50
N ILE A 272 13.02 -14.53 -0.43
CA ILE A 272 13.85 -13.53 0.25
C ILE A 272 15.16 -14.17 0.71
N GLU A 273 15.12 -15.33 1.38
CA GLU A 273 16.32 -16.05 1.83
C GLU A 273 17.20 -16.49 0.65
N GLY A 274 16.59 -16.97 -0.44
CA GLY A 274 17.29 -17.36 -1.67
C GLY A 274 18.00 -16.18 -2.35
N LEU A 275 17.44 -14.98 -2.32
CA LEU A 275 18.08 -13.76 -2.87
C LEU A 275 19.32 -13.33 -2.08
N HIS A 276 19.44 -13.73 -0.81
CA HIS A 276 20.61 -13.43 0.04
C HIS A 276 21.63 -14.57 0.06
N SER A 277 21.37 -15.67 -0.67
CA SER A 277 22.24 -16.85 -0.70
C SER A 277 23.29 -16.76 -1.83
N ASP A 278 24.45 -17.38 -1.64
CA ASP A 278 25.54 -17.44 -2.63
C ASP A 278 25.22 -18.34 -3.87
N VAL A 279 23.98 -18.83 -3.99
CA VAL A 279 23.48 -19.87 -4.91
C VAL A 279 22.55 -19.21 -5.95
N PRO A 280 22.50 -19.68 -7.21
CA PRO A 280 22.41 -18.78 -8.35
C PRO A 280 21.09 -18.03 -8.40
N GLU A 281 21.22 -16.70 -8.41
CA GLU A 281 20.24 -15.66 -8.76
C GLU A 281 19.23 -16.08 -9.83
N VAL A 282 19.64 -16.98 -10.74
CA VAL A 282 18.86 -17.57 -11.84
C VAL A 282 17.55 -18.25 -11.39
N LEU A 283 17.54 -19.04 -10.31
CA LEU A 283 16.33 -19.76 -9.88
C LEU A 283 15.31 -18.81 -9.22
N SER A 284 15.80 -17.89 -8.39
CA SER A 284 14.96 -16.85 -7.78
C SER A 284 14.42 -15.88 -8.83
N ALA A 285 15.22 -15.56 -9.86
CA ALA A 285 14.79 -14.75 -11.00
C ALA A 285 13.73 -15.46 -11.84
N GLU A 286 13.85 -16.77 -12.10
CA GLU A 286 12.86 -17.52 -12.89
C GLU A 286 11.50 -17.64 -12.17
N VAL A 287 11.52 -17.87 -10.86
CA VAL A 287 10.31 -17.82 -10.01
C VAL A 287 9.75 -16.39 -9.97
N LEU A 288 10.63 -15.39 -9.84
CA LEU A 288 10.43 -13.96 -10.14
C LEU A 288 9.56 -13.73 -11.38
N GLU A 289 10.08 -14.22 -12.50
CA GLU A 289 9.55 -13.96 -13.82
C GLU A 289 8.16 -14.57 -14.05
N THR A 290 7.80 -15.61 -13.30
CA THR A 290 6.52 -16.32 -13.42
C THR A 290 5.45 -15.78 -12.48
N LEU A 291 5.83 -15.31 -11.29
CA LEU A 291 4.89 -14.83 -10.27
C LEU A 291 4.57 -13.34 -10.38
N LEU A 292 5.53 -12.53 -10.85
CA LEU A 292 5.33 -11.09 -10.98
C LEU A 292 4.42 -10.74 -12.14
N ARG A 293 3.48 -9.83 -11.90
CA ARG A 293 2.72 -9.16 -12.96
C ARG A 293 3.67 -8.34 -13.84
N SER A 294 3.34 -8.18 -15.13
CA SER A 294 4.17 -7.45 -16.09
C SER A 294 4.62 -6.07 -15.58
N THR A 295 3.70 -5.30 -15.00
CA THR A 295 3.96 -3.94 -14.47
C THR A 295 5.06 -3.90 -13.41
N VAL A 296 5.07 -4.88 -12.50
CA VAL A 296 6.06 -4.97 -11.41
C VAL A 296 7.32 -5.72 -11.86
N LYS A 297 7.18 -6.66 -12.81
CA LYS A 297 8.28 -7.46 -13.34
C LYS A 297 9.38 -6.60 -13.95
N HIS A 298 9.02 -5.60 -14.75
CA HIS A 298 10.00 -4.74 -15.42
C HIS A 298 10.66 -3.72 -14.49
N THR A 299 10.07 -3.43 -13.34
CA THR A 299 10.56 -2.45 -12.36
C THR A 299 11.33 -3.08 -11.20
N LEU A 300 10.89 -4.23 -10.71
CA LEU A 300 11.48 -4.86 -9.53
C LEU A 300 12.69 -5.72 -9.89
N THR A 301 12.65 -6.43 -11.01
CA THR A 301 13.73 -7.36 -11.42
C THR A 301 15.09 -6.66 -11.55
N PRO A 302 15.21 -5.46 -12.15
CA PRO A 302 16.49 -4.75 -12.24
C PRO A 302 17.05 -4.28 -10.90
N LEU A 303 16.19 -4.03 -9.90
CA LEU A 303 16.60 -3.67 -8.54
C LEU A 303 17.16 -4.88 -7.78
N LEU A 304 16.56 -6.05 -7.98
CA LEU A 304 16.97 -7.30 -7.33
C LEU A 304 18.21 -7.92 -7.99
N PHE A 305 18.35 -7.77 -9.32
CA PHE A 305 19.44 -8.39 -10.10
C PHE A 305 20.21 -7.37 -10.95
N PRO A 306 20.94 -6.43 -10.31
CA PRO A 306 21.65 -5.36 -11.00
C PRO A 306 22.83 -5.86 -11.86
N GLN A 307 23.32 -7.09 -11.65
CA GLN A 307 24.40 -7.71 -12.45
C GLN A 307 23.88 -8.50 -13.66
N SER A 308 22.55 -8.68 -13.79
CA SER A 308 21.97 -9.30 -14.97
C SER A 308 22.06 -8.34 -16.17
N PRO A 309 22.35 -8.82 -17.39
CA PRO A 309 22.51 -7.98 -18.58
C PRO A 309 21.22 -7.26 -19.04
N LYS A 310 20.11 -7.41 -18.30
CA LYS A 310 18.81 -6.77 -18.55
C LYS A 310 18.49 -5.61 -17.59
N ALA A 311 19.42 -5.19 -16.73
CA ALA A 311 19.13 -4.15 -15.73
C ALA A 311 19.32 -2.73 -16.32
N PRO A 312 18.27 -1.88 -16.42
CA PRO A 312 18.43 -0.52 -16.89
C PRO A 312 19.18 0.31 -15.86
N ALA A 313 20.07 1.17 -16.36
CA ALA A 313 20.78 2.19 -15.59
C ALA A 313 19.80 3.25 -15.06
N ALA A 314 19.02 2.89 -14.04
CA ALA A 314 18.08 3.74 -13.33
C ALA A 314 18.81 4.77 -12.47
N LEU A 315 19.27 5.84 -13.11
CA LEU A 315 19.72 7.05 -12.43
C LEU A 315 19.11 8.26 -13.14
N GLN A 316 18.40 9.09 -12.37
CA GLN A 316 17.75 10.35 -12.70
C GLN A 316 16.34 10.26 -13.35
N VAL A 317 15.25 10.08 -12.57
CA VAL A 317 13.90 9.83 -13.15
C VAL A 317 13.29 11.02 -13.92
N CYS A 318 13.52 12.27 -13.51
CA CYS A 318 12.96 13.42 -14.26
C CYS A 318 13.81 13.81 -15.49
N THR A 319 15.12 13.59 -15.46
CA THR A 319 15.98 13.77 -16.64
C THR A 319 16.01 12.53 -17.54
N ALA A 320 15.70 11.33 -17.03
CA ALA A 320 15.56 10.09 -17.80
C ALA A 320 14.38 10.10 -18.76
N MET A 321 13.32 10.85 -18.43
CA MET A 321 12.23 11.06 -19.38
C MET A 321 12.70 11.92 -20.57
N THR A 322 13.67 12.81 -20.38
CA THR A 322 14.10 13.82 -21.37
C THR A 322 15.42 13.49 -22.07
N ASP A 323 16.22 12.57 -21.52
CA ASP A 323 17.53 12.18 -22.03
C ASP A 323 17.43 11.01 -23.03
N PRO A 324 17.75 11.23 -24.33
CA PRO A 324 17.65 10.20 -25.36
C PRO A 324 18.68 9.06 -25.24
N SER A 325 19.69 9.20 -24.37
CA SER A 325 20.69 8.17 -24.09
C SER A 325 20.20 7.12 -23.09
N VAL A 326 19.08 7.38 -22.42
CA VAL A 326 18.51 6.51 -21.40
C VAL A 326 17.71 5.36 -22.00
N ASP A 327 17.70 4.22 -21.31
CA ASP A 327 16.96 3.04 -21.70
C ASP A 327 15.44 3.32 -21.79
N ILE A 328 14.80 2.79 -22.83
CA ILE A 328 13.42 3.12 -23.18
C ILE A 328 12.43 2.64 -22.11
N GLU A 329 12.75 1.53 -21.46
CA GLU A 329 11.96 0.95 -20.36
C GLU A 329 11.97 1.88 -19.14
N LEU A 330 13.11 2.49 -18.84
CA LEU A 330 13.27 3.43 -17.74
C LEU A 330 12.54 4.76 -17.99
N ALA A 331 12.57 5.23 -19.23
CA ALA A 331 11.81 6.40 -19.64
C ALA A 331 10.28 6.14 -19.57
N CYS A 332 9.81 4.91 -19.81
CA CYS A 332 8.41 4.52 -19.62
C CYS A 332 7.98 4.57 -18.14
N LEU A 333 8.88 4.19 -17.23
CA LEU A 333 8.60 4.20 -15.78
C LEU A 333 8.61 5.60 -15.19
N ALA A 334 9.52 6.44 -15.67
CA ALA A 334 9.50 7.87 -15.39
C ALA A 334 8.17 8.52 -15.82
N LEU A 335 7.66 8.12 -16.99
CA LEU A 335 6.36 8.58 -17.51
C LEU A 335 5.19 8.12 -16.63
N GLU A 336 5.15 6.84 -16.22
CA GLU A 336 4.11 6.31 -15.33
C GLU A 336 4.07 7.03 -13.98
N HIS A 337 5.24 7.25 -13.38
CA HIS A 337 5.36 7.96 -12.12
C HIS A 337 4.95 9.44 -12.23
N TYR A 338 5.41 10.14 -13.27
CA TYR A 338 5.03 11.54 -13.52
C TYR A 338 3.52 11.71 -13.71
N LEU A 339 2.88 10.82 -14.48
CA LEU A 339 1.43 10.84 -14.67
C LEU A 339 0.66 10.50 -13.37
N GLY A 340 1.22 9.63 -12.53
CA GLY A 340 0.71 9.35 -11.19
C GLY A 340 0.80 10.54 -10.23
N LEU A 341 1.81 11.40 -10.38
CA LEU A 341 1.94 12.64 -9.61
C LEU A 341 1.04 13.75 -10.15
N ALA A 342 0.96 13.91 -11.47
CA ALA A 342 0.13 14.91 -12.13
C ALA A 342 -1.38 14.73 -11.86
N THR A 343 -1.80 13.52 -11.51
CA THR A 343 -3.17 13.21 -11.10
C THR A 343 -3.46 13.50 -9.62
N LYS A 344 -2.44 13.67 -8.78
CA LYS A 344 -2.55 13.78 -7.31
C LYS A 344 -2.08 15.11 -6.70
N ALA A 345 -1.12 15.80 -7.30
CA ALA A 345 -0.49 17.01 -6.74
C ALA A 345 -1.15 18.34 -7.18
N VAL A 346 -0.96 19.40 -6.37
CA VAL A 346 -1.55 20.74 -6.56
C VAL A 346 -0.66 21.69 -7.38
N ASP A 347 0.67 21.52 -7.38
CA ASP A 347 1.60 22.39 -8.13
C ASP A 347 2.74 21.58 -8.77
N LEU A 348 2.64 21.32 -10.08
CA LEU A 348 3.78 20.93 -10.91
C LEU A 348 4.40 22.20 -11.50
N ASN A 349 5.28 22.85 -10.74
CA ASN A 349 5.99 24.05 -11.22
C ASN A 349 7.09 23.72 -12.27
N ASP A 350 7.49 22.46 -12.40
CA ASP A 350 8.45 22.01 -13.41
C ASP A 350 7.72 21.31 -14.57
N VAL A 351 7.52 22.06 -15.66
CA VAL A 351 6.93 21.56 -16.91
C VAL A 351 7.99 20.73 -17.65
N VAL A 352 7.85 19.41 -17.62
CA VAL A 352 8.71 18.49 -18.38
C VAL A 352 8.20 18.40 -19.81
N VAL A 353 9.00 18.83 -20.78
CA VAL A 353 8.68 18.77 -22.22
C VAL A 353 9.65 17.81 -22.92
N LEU A 354 9.11 16.82 -23.63
CA LEU A 354 9.90 15.86 -24.40
C LEU A 354 10.21 16.38 -25.80
N SER A 355 11.39 16.02 -26.32
CA SER A 355 11.71 16.22 -27.73
C SER A 355 10.89 15.26 -28.61
N GLU A 356 10.50 15.70 -29.81
CA GLU A 356 9.62 14.94 -30.73
C GLU A 356 10.14 13.53 -31.04
N ALA A 357 11.45 13.40 -31.28
CA ALA A 357 12.10 12.12 -31.56
C ALA A 357 12.08 11.16 -30.35
N HIS A 358 12.22 11.69 -29.13
CA HIS A 358 12.23 10.88 -27.92
C HIS A 358 10.83 10.44 -27.50
N ALA A 359 9.85 11.34 -27.66
CA ALA A 359 8.46 11.04 -27.42
C ALA A 359 7.91 10.00 -28.41
N LEU A 360 8.33 10.04 -29.69
CA LEU A 360 7.96 9.03 -30.69
C LEU A 360 8.59 7.68 -30.37
N ARG A 361 9.83 7.68 -29.91
CA ARG A 361 10.53 6.47 -29.45
C ARG A 361 9.80 5.85 -28.26
N LEU A 362 9.48 6.63 -27.23
CA LEU A 362 8.70 6.18 -26.07
C LEU A 362 7.36 5.55 -26.49
N MET A 363 6.58 6.23 -27.33
CA MET A 363 5.28 5.74 -27.80
C MET A 363 5.34 4.52 -28.71
N GLN A 364 6.53 4.09 -29.18
CA GLN A 364 6.69 2.80 -29.87
C GLN A 364 6.80 1.63 -28.89
N HIS A 365 7.09 1.90 -27.61
CA HIS A 365 7.22 0.88 -26.59
C HIS A 365 5.85 0.53 -25.97
N PRO A 366 5.50 -0.77 -25.81
CA PRO A 366 4.19 -1.20 -25.33
C PRO A 366 3.87 -0.68 -23.92
N ILE A 367 4.88 -0.54 -23.05
CA ILE A 367 4.70 -0.02 -21.68
C ILE A 367 4.23 1.44 -21.71
N ALA A 368 4.84 2.30 -22.52
CA ALA A 368 4.40 3.69 -22.65
C ALA A 368 3.00 3.77 -23.27
N GLN A 369 2.71 2.96 -24.29
CA GLN A 369 1.38 2.90 -24.89
C GLN A 369 0.31 2.49 -23.87
N GLU A 370 0.61 1.48 -23.03
CA GLU A 370 -0.30 1.00 -21.99
C GLU A 370 -0.48 2.03 -20.87
N VAL A 371 0.60 2.67 -20.40
CA VAL A 371 0.55 3.71 -19.35
C VAL A 371 -0.25 4.93 -19.82
N VAL A 372 0.01 5.41 -21.04
CA VAL A 372 -0.74 6.51 -21.65
C VAL A 372 -2.20 6.09 -21.87
N SER A 373 -2.45 4.91 -22.44
CA SER A 373 -3.81 4.40 -22.67
C SER A 373 -4.58 4.21 -21.37
N ARG A 374 -3.95 3.72 -20.30
CA ARG A 374 -4.56 3.55 -18.97
C ARG A 374 -4.90 4.90 -18.35
N THR A 375 -4.02 5.89 -18.50
CA THR A 375 -4.28 7.27 -18.06
C THR A 375 -5.44 7.90 -18.84
N PHE A 376 -5.57 7.60 -20.15
CA PHE A 376 -6.71 7.99 -21.00
C PHE A 376 -8.00 7.18 -20.74
N LEU A 377 -7.93 5.89 -20.43
CA LEU A 377 -9.09 5.05 -20.08
C LEU A 377 -9.66 5.42 -18.72
N TRP A 378 -8.77 5.73 -17.77
CA TRP A 378 -9.14 6.31 -16.48
C TRP A 378 -9.87 7.65 -16.65
N TYR A 379 -9.44 8.47 -17.62
CA TYR A 379 -10.12 9.71 -18.04
C TYR A 379 -11.53 9.47 -18.63
N VAL A 380 -11.75 8.40 -19.40
CA VAL A 380 -13.07 8.05 -19.98
C VAL A 380 -14.02 7.41 -18.96
N MET A 381 -13.52 6.66 -17.97
CA MET A 381 -14.36 6.02 -16.95
C MET A 381 -14.80 6.95 -15.80
N LEU A 382 -14.11 8.06 -15.54
CA LEU A 382 -14.35 8.97 -14.40
C LEU A 382 -14.87 10.36 -14.81
N VAL A 383 -15.91 10.44 -15.65
CA VAL A 383 -16.55 11.70 -16.11
C VAL A 383 -17.33 12.46 -14.99
N LEU A 384 -16.92 12.37 -13.72
CA LEU A 384 -17.65 12.97 -12.58
C LEU A 384 -16.80 13.72 -11.54
N CYS A 385 -15.51 14.04 -11.78
CA CYS A 385 -14.70 14.80 -10.80
C CYS A 385 -13.70 15.80 -11.42
N ASP A 386 -13.50 16.96 -10.78
CA ASP A 386 -12.60 18.08 -11.17
C ASP A 386 -11.09 17.73 -11.24
N SER A 387 -10.68 16.51 -10.86
CA SER A 387 -9.31 16.00 -11.05
C SER A 387 -8.98 15.63 -12.50
N THR A 388 -9.96 15.74 -13.41
CA THR A 388 -9.96 15.16 -14.76
C THR A 388 -9.29 16.02 -15.84
N ASP A 389 -9.21 17.34 -15.68
CA ASP A 389 -8.49 18.19 -16.65
C ASP A 389 -6.96 18.10 -16.48
N ARG A 390 -6.45 17.80 -15.28
CA ARG A 390 -5.02 17.87 -14.95
C ARG A 390 -4.16 16.81 -15.64
N ALA A 391 -4.66 15.58 -15.71
CA ALA A 391 -3.98 14.48 -16.41
C ALA A 391 -3.86 14.74 -17.92
N LYS A 392 -4.90 15.35 -18.50
CA LYS A 392 -4.94 15.79 -19.89
C LYS A 392 -3.94 16.93 -20.12
N THR A 393 -3.91 17.95 -19.26
CA THR A 393 -2.94 19.05 -19.36
C THR A 393 -1.51 18.54 -19.21
N ALA A 394 -1.24 17.62 -18.28
CA ALA A 394 0.07 17.01 -18.11
C ALA A 394 0.52 16.19 -19.33
N LEU A 395 -0.36 15.35 -19.89
CA LEU A 395 -0.06 14.62 -21.14
C LEU A 395 0.16 15.58 -22.32
N GLN A 396 -0.65 16.63 -22.43
CA GLN A 396 -0.48 17.68 -23.44
C GLN A 396 0.85 18.42 -23.28
N HIS A 397 1.30 18.66 -22.05
CA HIS A 397 2.59 19.30 -21.74
C HIS A 397 3.79 18.41 -22.05
N ILE A 398 3.78 17.15 -21.61
CA ILE A 398 4.87 16.17 -21.84
C ILE A 398 5.12 16.00 -23.33
N PHE A 399 4.06 15.89 -24.12
CA PHE A 399 4.13 15.58 -25.53
C PHE A 399 4.02 16.82 -26.43
N GLN A 400 4.22 18.05 -25.94
CA GLN A 400 4.06 19.29 -26.73
C GLN A 400 4.77 19.30 -28.10
N ALA A 401 5.90 18.60 -28.24
CA ALA A 401 6.66 18.52 -29.49
C ALA A 401 6.11 17.49 -30.50
N ILE A 402 5.28 16.54 -30.07
CA ILE A 402 4.43 15.74 -30.96
C ILE A 402 3.08 16.43 -30.94
N SER A 403 2.56 16.89 -32.08
CA SER A 403 1.24 17.53 -32.09
C SER A 403 0.15 16.57 -31.56
N LEU A 404 -0.14 16.62 -30.26
CA LEU A 404 -1.40 16.18 -29.70
C LEU A 404 -2.42 17.26 -30.09
N PRO A 405 -3.54 16.90 -30.73
CA PRO A 405 -4.44 17.89 -31.32
C PRO A 405 -5.03 18.81 -30.23
N SER A 406 -4.61 20.07 -30.25
CA SER A 406 -5.24 21.16 -29.48
C SER A 406 -6.41 21.75 -30.28
N PRO A 407 -7.51 22.20 -29.64
CA PRO A 407 -8.74 22.57 -30.34
C PRO A 407 -8.74 23.98 -30.96
N ASP A 408 -7.86 24.89 -30.55
CA ASP A 408 -8.03 26.31 -30.87
C ASP A 408 -6.73 26.95 -31.36
N THR A 409 -6.61 27.11 -32.68
CA THR A 409 -6.16 28.34 -33.37
C THR A 409 -5.98 28.05 -34.86
N GLY A 410 -6.82 28.68 -35.68
CA GLY A 410 -6.65 28.67 -37.12
C GLY A 410 -5.48 29.54 -37.54
N ALA A 411 -4.44 28.93 -38.11
CA ALA A 411 -3.68 29.45 -39.24
C ALA A 411 -2.61 28.41 -39.64
N ALA A 412 -2.50 28.19 -40.95
CA ALA A 412 -1.70 27.17 -41.60
C ALA A 412 -0.21 27.18 -41.21
N SER A 413 0.38 26.01 -40.96
CA SER A 413 1.12 25.24 -41.97
C SER A 413 2.04 24.19 -41.32
N VAL A 414 1.53 23.02 -40.93
CA VAL A 414 2.30 21.76 -40.89
C VAL A 414 1.31 20.64 -41.21
N ALA A 415 1.71 19.71 -42.07
CA ALA A 415 0.86 18.79 -42.80
C ALA A 415 -0.16 18.04 -41.91
N PRO A 416 -1.48 18.20 -42.13
CA PRO A 416 -2.45 17.28 -41.56
C PRO A 416 -2.19 15.90 -42.15
N LEU A 417 -2.12 14.87 -41.31
CA LEU A 417 -2.39 13.50 -41.72
C LEU A 417 -3.85 13.44 -42.18
N ALA A 418 -4.07 13.93 -43.39
CA ALA A 418 -5.34 13.89 -44.08
C ALA A 418 -5.49 12.55 -44.79
N PHE A 419 -6.73 12.07 -44.79
CA PHE A 419 -7.27 10.97 -45.57
C PHE A 419 -6.89 9.55 -45.11
N VAL A 420 -7.62 9.07 -44.09
CA VAL A 420 -7.97 7.66 -44.05
C VAL A 420 -9.43 7.54 -44.46
N ASP A 421 -9.63 7.18 -45.73
CA ASP A 421 -10.82 6.49 -46.19
C ASP A 421 -11.02 5.31 -45.22
N VAL A 422 -12.13 5.30 -44.45
CA VAL A 422 -12.38 4.32 -43.38
C VAL A 422 -12.16 2.92 -43.95
N ARG A 423 -11.05 2.28 -43.57
CA ARG A 423 -10.68 0.97 -44.12
C ARG A 423 -11.75 -0.03 -43.70
N SER A 424 -12.19 -0.84 -44.67
CA SER A 424 -13.40 -1.67 -44.61
C SER A 424 -13.40 -2.83 -43.59
N THR A 425 -12.50 -2.81 -42.61
CA THR A 425 -12.21 -3.92 -41.69
C THR A 425 -12.05 -3.49 -40.22
N HIS A 426 -12.19 -2.19 -39.91
CA HIS A 426 -11.96 -1.65 -38.57
C HIS A 426 -13.21 -0.94 -38.04
N MET A 427 -13.47 -1.08 -36.74
CA MET A 427 -14.46 -0.29 -36.02
C MET A 427 -13.75 0.90 -35.36
N TYR A 428 -14.39 2.05 -35.32
CA TYR A 428 -13.84 3.26 -34.73
C TYR A 428 -14.79 3.79 -33.67
N VAL A 429 -14.26 4.13 -32.50
CA VAL A 429 -15.00 4.86 -31.46
C VAL A 429 -14.60 6.32 -31.51
N ILE A 430 -15.57 7.23 -31.57
CA ILE A 430 -15.32 8.67 -31.61
C ILE A 430 -14.98 9.12 -30.18
N ALA A 431 -13.75 9.53 -29.94
CA ALA A 431 -13.32 10.05 -28.64
C ALA A 431 -13.56 11.56 -28.53
N THR A 432 -13.37 12.31 -29.62
CA THR A 432 -13.65 13.74 -29.73
C THR A 432 -14.04 14.10 -31.17
N GLY A 433 -14.77 15.21 -31.37
CA GLY A 433 -15.23 15.67 -32.68
C GLY A 433 -16.57 15.08 -33.11
N SER A 434 -16.96 15.32 -34.37
CA SER A 434 -18.22 14.83 -34.96
C SER A 434 -18.01 14.23 -36.34
N VAL A 435 -18.70 13.11 -36.60
CA VAL A 435 -18.59 12.35 -37.85
C VAL A 435 -19.96 12.17 -38.46
N GLN A 436 -20.13 12.55 -39.72
CA GLN A 436 -21.35 12.28 -40.47
C GLN A 436 -21.30 10.93 -41.16
N LEU A 437 -22.40 10.20 -41.10
CA LEU A 437 -22.61 8.98 -41.86
C LEU A 437 -23.47 9.28 -43.07
N HIS A 438 -23.00 8.88 -44.24
CA HIS A 438 -23.67 9.02 -45.53
C HIS A 438 -24.00 7.65 -46.10
N GLN A 439 -25.11 7.54 -46.84
CA GLN A 439 -25.48 6.30 -47.51
C GLN A 439 -24.73 6.17 -48.84
N LYS A 440 -23.98 5.09 -49.03
CA LYS A 440 -23.00 4.95 -50.12
C LYS A 440 -23.59 5.05 -51.54
N CYS A 441 -24.87 4.76 -51.72
CA CYS A 441 -25.52 4.73 -53.04
C CYS A 441 -26.11 6.08 -53.51
N HIS A 442 -26.43 7.00 -52.58
CA HIS A 442 -27.08 8.28 -52.90
C HIS A 442 -26.46 9.49 -52.19
N ASP A 443 -25.40 9.27 -51.41
CA ASP A 443 -24.69 10.27 -50.61
C ASP A 443 -25.58 11.07 -49.62
N ALA A 444 -26.76 10.52 -49.34
CA ALA A 444 -27.71 11.10 -48.40
C ALA A 444 -27.17 10.98 -46.97
N LEU A 445 -27.18 12.11 -46.25
CA LEU A 445 -26.79 12.15 -44.84
C LEU A 445 -27.77 11.33 -44.00
N LEU A 446 -27.27 10.30 -43.33
CA LEU A 446 -28.04 9.44 -42.43
C LEU A 446 -28.09 10.02 -41.02
N THR A 447 -26.93 10.40 -40.48
CA THR A 447 -26.84 10.95 -39.12
C THR A 447 -25.49 11.61 -38.88
N THR A 448 -25.40 12.44 -37.84
CA THR A 448 -24.15 12.95 -37.28
C THR A 448 -23.90 12.26 -35.95
N LEU A 449 -22.71 11.69 -35.81
CA LEU A 449 -22.24 10.98 -34.62
C LEU A 449 -21.30 11.87 -33.82
N TYR A 450 -21.35 11.71 -32.50
CA TYR A 450 -20.66 12.52 -31.49
C TYR A 450 -19.78 11.62 -30.61
N PRO A 451 -18.96 12.19 -29.69
CA PRO A 451 -18.10 11.40 -28.82
C PRO A 451 -18.86 10.32 -28.04
N GLY A 452 -18.28 9.13 -27.97
CA GLY A 452 -18.90 7.91 -27.43
C GLY A 452 -19.65 7.05 -28.47
N ALA A 453 -19.93 7.58 -29.67
CA ALA A 453 -20.53 6.81 -30.75
C ALA A 453 -19.49 5.99 -31.54
N CYS A 454 -19.97 4.91 -32.17
CA CYS A 454 -19.14 3.99 -32.94
C CYS A 454 -19.45 4.05 -34.44
N VAL A 455 -18.44 3.78 -35.26
CA VAL A 455 -18.52 3.72 -36.72
C VAL A 455 -17.86 2.44 -37.22
N GLY A 456 -18.58 1.69 -38.05
CA GLY A 456 -18.03 0.53 -38.76
C GLY A 456 -18.23 -0.81 -38.06
N GLU A 457 -18.93 -0.83 -36.93
CA GLU A 457 -19.34 -2.01 -36.18
C GLU A 457 -20.16 -2.99 -37.04
N LEU A 458 -20.97 -2.47 -37.96
CA LEU A 458 -21.77 -3.28 -38.90
C LEU A 458 -20.91 -4.11 -39.87
N ALA A 459 -19.75 -3.63 -40.31
CA ALA A 459 -18.85 -4.41 -41.17
C ALA A 459 -18.09 -5.50 -40.39
N LEU A 460 -17.90 -5.28 -39.10
CA LEU A 460 -17.33 -6.26 -38.18
C LEU A 460 -18.33 -7.38 -37.86
N LEU A 461 -19.59 -7.01 -37.62
CA LEU A 461 -20.70 -7.91 -37.26
C LEU A 461 -21.34 -8.63 -38.45
N THR A 462 -21.24 -8.10 -39.67
CA THR A 462 -21.75 -8.75 -40.88
C THR A 462 -20.62 -9.42 -41.68
N SER A 463 -20.78 -10.69 -42.04
CA SER A 463 -19.74 -11.52 -42.71
C SER A 463 -19.40 -11.08 -44.14
N LYS A 464 -19.97 -9.96 -44.63
CA LYS A 464 -19.86 -9.51 -46.02
C LYS A 464 -18.78 -8.45 -46.27
N GLY A 465 -18.14 -7.91 -45.22
CA GLY A 465 -16.91 -7.08 -45.35
C GLY A 465 -17.06 -5.78 -46.16
N THR A 466 -18.28 -5.32 -46.45
CA THR A 466 -18.53 -4.10 -47.22
C THR A 466 -19.43 -3.15 -46.41
N HIS A 467 -18.98 -1.91 -46.19
CA HIS A 467 -19.80 -0.89 -45.54
C HIS A 467 -20.92 -0.39 -46.49
N PRO A 468 -22.20 -0.39 -46.06
CA PRO A 468 -23.29 0.25 -46.81
C PRO A 468 -23.28 1.77 -46.67
N THR A 469 -22.43 2.31 -45.78
CA THR A 469 -22.33 3.73 -45.43
C THR A 469 -20.89 4.23 -45.53
N THR A 470 -20.73 5.51 -45.83
CA THR A 470 -19.46 6.25 -45.79
C THR A 470 -19.46 7.19 -44.59
N ALA A 471 -18.30 7.47 -44.02
CA ALA A 471 -18.19 8.32 -42.84
C ALA A 471 -17.24 9.50 -43.12
N THR A 472 -17.68 10.72 -42.80
CA THR A 472 -16.95 11.96 -43.06
C THR A 472 -16.82 12.76 -41.77
N ALA A 473 -15.59 13.07 -41.36
CA ALA A 473 -15.36 13.93 -40.20
C ALA A 473 -15.74 15.38 -40.53
N GLN A 474 -16.57 16.00 -39.69
CA GLN A 474 -16.96 17.41 -39.84
C GLN A 474 -16.04 18.36 -39.08
N SER A 475 -15.33 17.85 -38.08
CA SER A 475 -14.40 18.58 -37.23
C SER A 475 -13.14 17.73 -37.00
N ALA A 476 -12.11 18.29 -36.37
CA ALA A 476 -10.97 17.50 -35.93
C ALA A 476 -11.46 16.38 -34.99
N CYS A 477 -11.35 15.13 -35.43
CA CYS A 477 -11.84 13.97 -34.70
C CYS A 477 -10.68 13.12 -34.20
N VAL A 478 -10.75 12.67 -32.95
CA VAL A 478 -9.91 11.58 -32.45
C VAL A 478 -10.73 10.30 -32.51
N LEU A 479 -10.28 9.35 -33.33
CA LEU A 479 -10.96 8.07 -33.54
C LEU A 479 -10.08 6.94 -32.98
N LEU A 480 -10.64 6.17 -32.04
CA LEU A 480 -9.99 4.99 -31.48
C LEU A 480 -10.33 3.80 -32.37
N GLY A 481 -9.35 3.35 -33.16
CA GLY A 481 -9.50 2.19 -34.04
C GLY A 481 -9.43 0.89 -33.26
N ILE A 482 -10.44 0.06 -33.42
CA ILE A 482 -10.52 -1.33 -32.96
C ILE A 482 -10.38 -2.21 -34.20
N SER A 483 -9.21 -2.84 -34.35
CA SER A 483 -8.98 -3.85 -35.39
C SER A 483 -9.72 -5.14 -35.05
N ARG A 484 -9.99 -5.95 -36.07
CA ARG A 484 -10.66 -7.25 -35.93
C ARG A 484 -9.90 -8.24 -35.06
#